data_AF-B0W3A0-F1
#
_entry.id   AF-B0W3A0-F1
#
_cell.length_a   1.000
_cell.length_b   1.000
_cell.length_c   1.000
_cell.angle_alpha   90.00
_cell.angle_beta   90.00
_cell.angle_gamma   90.00
#
_symmetry.space_group_name_H-M   'P 1'
#
loop_
_entity.id
_entity.type
_entity.pdbx_description
1 polymer ?
#
loop_
_entity_poly.entity_id
_entity_poly.type
_entity_poly.pdbx_seq_one_letter_code
_entity_poly.pdbx_strand_id
1 'polypeptide(L)'
;MLLHDGHRFVRERQKAATTNWKCALHSKMRCKGRAVTREVDGHHFVRVTCRQHTHPPTGYEGISTTFSRTANANLFPPPTPDDKTGFTERAFYEFTSRGTQCLVYDGYYFSKNKTNEGGVRVNWKCRFYQRLKCKARALTRTINGHDYVKVSNSEHTHVREVEGRCGRRKRRKLVPEGKLGQGVVTP
;
A
#
# COMPACT_ATOMS: atom_id res chain seq x y z
N MET A 1 0.05 -18.84 -11.07
CA MET A 1 -0.31 -17.56 -11.74
C MET A 1 -0.94 -16.66 -10.68
N LEU A 2 -0.72 -15.34 -10.70
CA LEU A 2 -1.27 -14.42 -9.69
C LEU A 2 -2.29 -13.48 -10.34
N LEU A 3 -3.46 -13.34 -9.72
CA LEU A 3 -4.51 -12.40 -10.12
C LEU A 3 -4.66 -11.34 -9.04
N HIS A 4 -4.59 -10.06 -9.42
CA HIS A 4 -4.77 -8.95 -8.49
C HIS A 4 -5.29 -7.73 -9.23
N ASP A 5 -6.34 -7.10 -8.71
CA ASP A 5 -6.95 -5.87 -9.27
C ASP A 5 -7.33 -6.00 -10.75
N GLY A 6 -7.90 -7.15 -11.15
CA GLY A 6 -8.26 -7.45 -12.54
C GLY A 6 -7.07 -7.67 -13.50
N HIS A 7 -5.83 -7.63 -13.00
CA HIS A 7 -4.62 -7.82 -13.78
C HIS A 7 -3.98 -9.18 -13.50
N ARG A 8 -3.52 -9.81 -14.58
CA ARG A 8 -2.83 -11.10 -14.52
C ARG A 8 -1.32 -10.89 -14.40
N PHE A 9 -0.70 -11.60 -13.49
CA PHE A 9 0.75 -11.60 -13.29
C PHE A 9 1.32 -13.02 -13.46
N VAL A 10 2.44 -13.08 -14.17
CA VAL A 10 3.26 -14.27 -14.39
C VAL A 10 4.49 -14.25 -13.50
N ARG A 11 4.90 -15.43 -13.03
CA ARG A 11 6.07 -15.57 -12.16
C ARG A 11 7.32 -15.15 -12.92
N GLU A 12 8.08 -14.21 -12.38
CA GLU A 12 9.34 -13.73 -12.96
C GLU A 12 10.54 -14.45 -12.35
N ARG A 13 10.63 -14.47 -11.02
CA ARG A 13 11.71 -15.17 -10.28
C ARG A 13 11.25 -15.53 -8.87
N GLN A 14 11.76 -16.62 -8.32
CA GLN A 14 11.53 -17.03 -6.93
C GLN A 14 12.86 -17.09 -6.18
N LYS A 15 12.89 -16.55 -4.96
CA LYS A 15 14.05 -16.58 -4.06
C LYS A 15 13.56 -16.85 -2.64
N ALA A 16 13.98 -18.00 -2.09
CA ALA A 16 13.53 -18.47 -0.78
C ALA A 16 11.98 -18.41 -0.68
N ALA A 17 11.47 -17.85 0.41
CA ALA A 17 10.04 -17.63 0.65
C ALA A 17 9.44 -16.47 -0.16
N THR A 18 10.13 -15.87 -1.14
CA THR A 18 9.61 -14.73 -1.93
C THR A 18 9.52 -15.03 -3.42
N THR A 19 8.39 -14.73 -4.04
CA THR A 19 8.21 -14.83 -5.50
C THR A 19 7.95 -13.45 -6.09
N ASN A 20 8.71 -13.05 -7.10
CA ASN A 20 8.48 -11.84 -7.87
C ASN A 20 7.63 -12.15 -9.09
N TRP A 21 6.72 -11.24 -9.41
CA TRP A 21 5.72 -11.37 -10.44
C TRP A 21 5.77 -10.16 -11.36
N LYS A 22 5.62 -10.40 -12.66
CA LYS A 22 5.47 -9.36 -13.69
C LYS A 22 4.12 -9.49 -14.36
N CYS A 23 3.56 -8.37 -14.83
CA CYS A 23 2.30 -8.42 -15.57
C CYS A 23 2.40 -9.38 -16.77
N ALA A 24 1.35 -10.14 -17.05
CA ALA A 24 1.27 -11.07 -18.18
C ALA A 24 1.43 -10.33 -19.52
N LEU A 25 0.97 -9.09 -19.61
CA LEU A 25 1.12 -8.23 -20.78
C LEU A 25 2.42 -7.42 -20.79
N HIS A 26 3.41 -7.79 -19.96
CA HIS A 26 4.71 -7.12 -19.94
C HIS A 26 5.41 -7.13 -21.30
N SER A 27 5.41 -8.25 -22.01
CA SER A 27 6.05 -8.36 -23.33
C SER A 27 5.18 -7.81 -24.47
N LYS A 28 3.85 -7.94 -24.37
CA LYS A 28 2.91 -7.52 -25.42
C LYS A 28 2.64 -6.00 -25.42
N MET A 29 2.47 -5.41 -24.23
CA MET A 29 2.06 -4.00 -24.04
C MET A 29 3.13 -3.15 -23.35
N ARG A 30 4.36 -3.67 -23.21
CA ARG A 30 5.45 -3.06 -22.42
C ARG A 30 5.01 -2.68 -20.99
N CYS A 31 4.08 -3.45 -20.42
CA CYS A 31 3.45 -3.14 -19.14
C CYS A 31 4.44 -3.21 -17.99
N LYS A 32 4.39 -2.21 -17.09
CA LYS A 32 5.30 -2.09 -15.95
C LYS A 32 4.75 -2.68 -14.65
N GLY A 33 3.56 -3.27 -14.68
CA GLY A 33 2.96 -3.92 -13.52
C GLY A 33 3.90 -4.96 -12.90
N ARG A 34 4.09 -4.88 -11.58
CA ARG A 34 4.96 -5.79 -10.82
C ARG A 34 4.31 -6.09 -9.46
N ALA A 35 4.48 -7.32 -8.99
CA ALA A 35 4.05 -7.75 -7.66
C ALA A 35 5.08 -8.71 -7.05
N VAL A 36 5.00 -8.93 -5.75
CA VAL A 36 5.84 -9.87 -5.00
C VAL A 36 4.95 -10.62 -4.03
N THR A 37 4.98 -11.95 -4.04
CA THR A 37 4.42 -12.74 -2.94
C THR A 37 5.53 -13.13 -1.95
N ARG A 38 5.20 -13.21 -0.68
CA ARG A 38 6.07 -13.77 0.36
C ARG A 38 5.30 -14.76 1.20
N GLU A 39 5.89 -15.90 1.47
CA GLU A 39 5.41 -16.88 2.43
C GLU A 39 5.98 -16.55 3.82
N VAL A 40 5.12 -16.48 4.83
CA VAL A 40 5.48 -16.31 6.24
C VAL A 40 4.59 -17.25 7.03
N ASP A 41 5.18 -18.18 7.77
CA ASP A 41 4.47 -19.17 8.60
C ASP A 41 3.35 -19.92 7.84
N GLY A 42 3.65 -20.39 6.62
CA GLY A 42 2.71 -21.11 5.73
C GLY A 42 1.69 -20.23 5.00
N HIS A 43 1.61 -18.93 5.33
CA HIS A 43 0.66 -18.00 4.72
C HIS A 43 1.31 -17.20 3.59
N HIS A 44 0.62 -17.10 2.45
CA HIS A 44 1.08 -16.40 1.26
C HIS A 44 0.55 -14.97 1.22
N PHE A 45 1.44 -13.99 1.30
CA PHE A 45 1.09 -12.56 1.27
C PHE A 45 1.50 -11.92 -0.04
N VAL A 46 0.58 -11.20 -0.69
CA VAL A 46 0.82 -10.51 -1.97
C VAL A 46 1.07 -9.03 -1.75
N ARG A 47 2.09 -8.48 -2.41
CA ARG A 47 2.38 -7.03 -2.44
C ARG A 47 2.60 -6.56 -3.87
N VAL A 48 1.73 -5.69 -4.37
CA VAL A 48 1.95 -5.03 -5.67
C VAL A 48 3.03 -3.96 -5.52
N THR A 49 4.13 -4.09 -6.27
CA THR A 49 5.26 -3.16 -6.28
C THR A 49 5.10 -2.04 -7.28
N CYS A 50 4.37 -2.28 -8.37
CA CYS A 50 4.05 -1.29 -9.38
C CYS A 50 2.63 -1.56 -9.89
N ARG A 51 1.73 -0.60 -9.65
CA ARG A 51 0.33 -0.61 -10.10
C ARG A 51 0.13 0.01 -11.48
N GLN A 52 1.19 0.49 -12.12
CA GLN A 52 1.08 1.09 -13.44
C GLN A 52 0.90 0.02 -14.51
N HIS A 53 -0.29 -0.03 -15.08
CA HIS A 53 -0.64 -0.85 -16.22
C HIS A 53 -0.85 0.05 -17.44
N THR A 54 -0.25 -0.32 -18.57
CA THR A 54 -0.37 0.38 -19.87
C THR A 54 -1.50 -0.20 -20.72
N HIS A 55 -2.42 -0.91 -20.07
CA HIS A 55 -3.53 -1.62 -20.67
C HIS A 55 -4.65 -1.70 -19.62
N PRO A 56 -5.91 -1.81 -20.05
CA PRO A 56 -7.01 -2.04 -19.13
C PRO A 56 -6.86 -3.39 -18.41
N PRO A 57 -7.53 -3.57 -17.25
CA PRO A 57 -7.59 -4.86 -16.58
C PRO A 57 -8.16 -5.89 -17.53
N THR A 58 -7.32 -6.81 -18.00
CA THR A 58 -7.73 -7.92 -18.85
C THR A 58 -8.34 -9.00 -17.97
N GLY A 59 -9.42 -8.64 -17.27
CA GLY A 59 -10.29 -9.55 -16.57
C GLY A 59 -11.26 -10.13 -17.58
N TYR A 60 -10.80 -11.15 -18.32
CA TYR A 60 -11.62 -12.06 -19.12
C TYR A 60 -12.30 -11.44 -20.37
N GLU A 61 -12.03 -12.03 -21.53
CA GLU A 61 -12.86 -11.79 -22.72
C GLU A 61 -14.14 -12.63 -22.53
N GLY A 62 -15.30 -12.00 -22.35
CA GLY A 62 -16.58 -12.69 -22.46
C GLY A 62 -17.84 -12.19 -21.73
N ILE A 63 -17.84 -11.11 -20.93
CA ILE A 63 -19.10 -10.43 -20.54
C ILE A 63 -18.92 -8.99 -20.95
N SER A 64 -19.68 -8.68 -21.98
CA SER A 64 -20.05 -7.34 -22.40
C SER A 64 -20.32 -6.45 -21.20
N THR A 65 -19.55 -5.38 -21.13
CA THR A 65 -19.94 -4.12 -20.53
C THR A 65 -21.27 -3.68 -21.14
N THR A 66 -22.39 -4.08 -20.53
CA THR A 66 -23.58 -3.23 -20.55
C THR A 66 -23.56 -2.44 -19.27
N PHE A 67 -23.20 -1.17 -19.44
CA PHE A 67 -23.37 -0.14 -18.45
C PHE A 67 -24.87 -0.02 -18.19
N SER A 68 -25.36 -0.66 -17.13
CA SER A 68 -26.63 -0.32 -16.51
C SER A 68 -26.34 0.05 -15.08
N ARG A 69 -26.43 1.35 -14.79
CA ARG A 69 -26.77 1.83 -13.45
C ARG A 69 -28.15 1.26 -13.14
N THR A 70 -28.20 0.05 -12.62
CA THR A 70 -29.36 -0.44 -11.89
C THR A 70 -28.84 -0.99 -10.59
N ALA A 71 -29.15 -0.25 -9.54
CA ALA A 71 -28.97 -0.65 -8.17
C ALA A 71 -29.57 -2.04 -7.95
N ASN A 72 -28.71 -3.04 -7.79
CA ASN A 72 -29.04 -4.19 -6.96
C ASN A 72 -28.20 -4.05 -5.69
N ALA A 73 -28.72 -3.25 -4.78
CA ALA A 73 -28.19 -3.06 -3.43
C ALA A 73 -28.77 -4.09 -2.43
N ASN A 74 -29.18 -5.29 -2.86
CA ASN A 74 -30.04 -6.18 -2.05
C ASN A 74 -29.55 -7.62 -1.85
N LEU A 75 -28.25 -7.93 -1.92
CA LEU A 75 -27.74 -9.25 -1.52
C LEU A 75 -26.64 -9.25 -0.44
N PHE A 76 -26.35 -8.10 0.15
CA PHE A 76 -25.66 -8.07 1.43
C PHE A 76 -26.48 -7.22 2.39
N PRO A 77 -26.94 -7.77 3.54
CA PRO A 77 -27.44 -6.90 4.59
C PRO A 77 -26.34 -5.87 4.88
N PRO A 78 -26.62 -4.56 4.81
CA PRO A 78 -25.64 -3.56 5.22
C PRO A 78 -25.20 -3.94 6.63
N PRO A 79 -23.89 -4.10 6.90
CA PRO A 79 -23.44 -4.33 8.27
C PRO A 79 -23.87 -3.08 9.01
N THR A 80 -24.90 -3.19 9.85
CA THR A 80 -25.41 -2.07 10.64
C THR A 80 -24.22 -1.47 11.38
N PRO A 81 -23.68 -0.33 10.91
CA PRO A 81 -22.75 0.40 11.72
C PRO A 81 -23.62 0.85 12.88
N ASP A 82 -23.19 0.61 14.10
CA ASP A 82 -23.73 1.40 15.20
C ASP A 82 -23.39 2.86 14.84
N ASP A 83 -24.36 3.55 14.23
CA ASP A 83 -24.28 4.79 13.44
C ASP A 83 -23.73 5.96 14.27
N LYS A 84 -23.61 5.71 15.59
CA LYS A 84 -23.07 6.62 16.58
C LYS A 84 -21.53 6.67 16.60
N THR A 85 -20.82 5.74 15.95
CA THR A 85 -19.35 5.60 16.14
C THR A 85 -18.49 6.13 15.00
N GLY A 86 -19.03 6.33 13.79
CA GLY A 86 -18.31 6.91 12.64
C GLY A 86 -17.24 6.00 12.02
N PHE A 87 -17.42 4.67 12.08
CA PHE A 87 -16.56 3.66 11.45
C PHE A 87 -17.32 2.98 10.29
N THR A 88 -17.46 3.67 9.17
CA THR A 88 -18.25 3.21 8.01
C THR A 88 -17.40 2.56 6.93
N GLU A 89 -16.10 2.89 6.86
CA GLU A 89 -15.20 2.38 5.83
C GLU A 89 -14.33 1.23 6.34
N ARG A 90 -14.16 0.19 5.52
CA ARG A 90 -13.28 -0.94 5.83
C ARG A 90 -11.81 -0.50 5.72
N ALA A 91 -11.01 -0.87 6.73
CA ALA A 91 -9.59 -0.54 6.75
C ALA A 91 -8.83 -1.31 5.66
N PHE A 92 -7.97 -0.61 4.92
CA PHE A 92 -7.07 -1.21 3.94
C PHE A 92 -5.62 -1.13 4.42
N TYR A 93 -4.88 -2.24 4.30
CA TYR A 93 -3.50 -2.34 4.79
C TYR A 93 -2.50 -2.65 3.69
N GLU A 94 -1.32 -2.05 3.79
CA GLU A 94 -0.15 -2.38 2.98
C GLU A 94 1.07 -2.62 3.86
N PHE A 95 2.08 -3.33 3.34
CA PHE A 95 3.34 -3.54 4.05
C PHE A 95 4.47 -2.72 3.43
N THR A 96 5.30 -2.14 4.29
CA THR A 96 6.54 -1.47 3.86
C THR A 96 7.55 -2.48 3.32
N SER A 97 8.59 -1.98 2.64
CA SER A 97 9.73 -2.80 2.20
C SER A 97 10.45 -3.54 3.33
N ARG A 98 10.26 -3.11 4.58
CA ARG A 98 10.82 -3.74 5.79
C ARG A 98 9.83 -4.69 6.49
N GLY A 99 8.65 -4.92 5.89
CA GLY A 99 7.63 -5.81 6.45
C GLY A 99 6.71 -5.18 7.50
N THR A 100 6.85 -3.89 7.80
CA THR A 100 5.95 -3.20 8.74
C THR A 100 4.58 -2.94 8.09
N GLN A 101 3.48 -3.30 8.76
CA GLN A 101 2.11 -2.98 8.33
C GLN A 101 1.85 -1.46 8.40
N CYS A 102 1.09 -0.95 7.44
CA CYS A 102 0.65 0.44 7.33
C CYS A 102 -0.82 0.45 6.91
N LEU A 103 -1.58 1.40 7.46
CA LEU A 103 -2.93 1.71 7.01
C LEU A 103 -2.85 2.63 5.79
N VAL A 104 -3.68 2.38 4.79
CA VAL A 104 -3.86 3.28 3.64
C VAL A 104 -5.28 3.83 3.68
N TYR A 105 -5.40 5.15 3.57
CA TYR A 105 -6.68 5.84 3.52
C TYR A 105 -6.55 7.06 2.61
N ASP A 106 -7.48 7.25 1.67
CA ASP A 106 -7.48 8.35 0.69
C ASP A 106 -6.11 8.57 -0.01
N GLY A 107 -5.42 7.48 -0.37
CA GLY A 107 -4.10 7.54 -1.00
C GLY A 107 -2.94 7.97 -0.08
N TYR A 108 -3.20 8.20 1.21
CA TYR A 108 -2.21 8.50 2.23
C TYR A 108 -1.84 7.26 3.05
N TYR A 109 -0.61 7.27 3.57
CA TYR A 109 -0.05 6.17 4.35
C TYR A 109 0.07 6.56 5.82
N PHE A 110 -0.43 5.70 6.68
CA PHE A 110 -0.32 5.85 8.12
C PHE A 110 0.48 4.70 8.73
N SER A 111 1.39 5.05 9.63
CA SER A 111 2.19 4.13 10.44
C SER A 111 1.49 3.87 11.77
N LYS A 112 1.57 2.63 12.25
CA LYS A 112 1.03 2.23 13.56
C LYS A 112 1.67 3.09 14.65
N ASN A 113 0.86 3.69 15.52
CA ASN A 113 1.34 4.53 16.62
C ASN A 113 1.18 3.83 17.98
N LYS A 114 -0.05 3.56 18.39
CA LYS A 114 -0.36 2.88 19.66
C LYS A 114 -1.55 1.95 19.45
N THR A 115 -1.43 0.72 19.94
CA THR A 115 -2.54 -0.23 20.04
C THR A 115 -3.14 -0.05 21.43
N ASN A 116 -4.46 0.12 21.54
CA ASN A 116 -5.17 0.14 22.83
C ASN A 116 -5.85 -1.22 23.08
N GLU A 117 -6.26 -1.44 24.34
CA GLU A 117 -7.09 -2.53 24.90
C GLU A 117 -7.35 -3.71 23.96
N GLY A 118 -6.61 -4.80 24.18
CA GLY A 118 -6.87 -6.11 23.56
C GLY A 118 -6.64 -6.19 22.05
N GLY A 119 -6.09 -5.16 21.40
CA GLY A 119 -5.90 -5.15 19.94
C GLY A 119 -7.13 -4.68 19.16
N VAL A 120 -8.23 -4.36 19.85
CA VAL A 120 -9.51 -3.96 19.24
C VAL A 120 -9.44 -2.57 18.60
N ARG A 121 -8.55 -1.69 19.08
CA ARG A 121 -8.36 -0.34 18.54
C ARG A 121 -6.90 -0.03 18.27
N VAL A 122 -6.61 0.52 17.10
CA VAL A 122 -5.26 0.91 16.69
C VAL A 122 -5.24 2.37 16.26
N ASN A 123 -4.42 3.18 16.93
CA ASN A 123 -4.15 4.55 16.52
C ASN A 123 -3.03 4.59 15.48
N TRP A 124 -3.26 5.36 14.44
CA TRP A 124 -2.37 5.53 13.29
C TRP A 124 -1.99 7.00 13.14
N LYS A 125 -0.73 7.24 12.74
CA LYS A 125 -0.22 8.56 12.42
C LYS A 125 0.30 8.60 11.01
N CYS A 126 0.17 9.75 10.34
CA CYS A 126 0.71 9.90 8.99
C CYS A 126 2.20 9.50 8.96
N ARG A 127 2.62 8.82 7.89
CA ARG A 127 4.02 8.44 7.66
C ARG A 127 4.97 9.64 7.70
N PHE A 128 4.51 10.84 7.32
CA PHE A 128 5.31 12.06 7.35
C PHE A 128 5.14 12.91 8.62
N TYR A 129 4.56 12.36 9.69
CA TYR A 129 4.40 13.04 10.98
C TYR A 129 5.71 13.66 11.50
N GLN A 130 6.82 12.92 11.48
CA GLN A 130 8.11 13.45 11.94
C GLN A 130 8.78 14.37 10.90
N ARG A 131 8.76 13.96 9.63
CA ARG A 131 9.54 14.58 8.56
C ARG A 131 8.95 15.90 8.05
N LEU A 132 7.62 15.99 7.94
CA LEU A 132 6.91 17.16 7.41
C LEU A 132 5.95 17.78 8.43
N LYS A 133 6.11 17.41 9.72
CA LYS A 133 5.25 17.85 10.83
C LYS A 133 3.74 17.68 10.54
N CYS A 134 3.40 16.69 9.72
CA CYS A 134 2.03 16.40 9.30
C CYS A 134 1.21 15.94 10.51
N LYS A 135 0.01 16.52 10.69
CA LYS A 135 -0.84 16.27 11.86
C LYS A 135 -1.93 15.22 11.63
N ALA A 136 -2.09 14.72 10.41
CA ALA A 136 -3.11 13.73 10.09
C ALA A 136 -3.02 12.46 10.95
N ARG A 137 -4.18 12.01 11.42
CA ARG A 137 -4.38 10.86 12.32
C ARG A 137 -5.59 10.04 11.89
N ALA A 138 -5.48 8.73 12.10
CA ALA A 138 -6.56 7.79 11.85
C ALA A 138 -6.61 6.74 12.97
N LEU A 139 -7.75 6.07 13.08
CA LEU A 139 -8.05 5.05 14.07
C LEU A 139 -8.67 3.87 13.34
N THR A 140 -8.22 2.65 13.63
CA THR A 140 -8.96 1.45 13.22
C THR A 140 -9.58 0.76 14.42
N ARG A 141 -10.73 0.14 14.17
CA ARG A 141 -11.45 -0.67 15.15
C ARG A 141 -11.89 -1.98 14.52
N THR A 142 -11.63 -3.10 15.18
CA THR A 142 -12.16 -4.40 14.77
C THR A 142 -13.60 -4.54 15.26
N ILE A 143 -14.53 -4.78 14.34
CA ILE A 143 -15.97 -4.99 14.57
C ILE A 143 -16.35 -6.25 13.79
N ASN A 144 -16.88 -7.26 14.47
CA ASN A 144 -17.30 -8.53 13.86
C ASN A 144 -16.19 -9.19 13.00
N GLY A 145 -14.94 -9.17 13.49
CA GLY A 145 -13.78 -9.75 12.79
C GLY A 145 -13.26 -8.94 11.60
N HIS A 146 -13.83 -7.77 11.33
CA HIS A 146 -13.37 -6.87 10.28
C HIS A 146 -12.86 -5.55 10.86
N ASP A 147 -11.76 -5.05 10.32
CA ASP A 147 -11.23 -3.76 10.69
C ASP A 147 -11.90 -2.64 9.90
N TYR A 148 -12.38 -1.63 10.61
CA TYR A 148 -12.94 -0.41 10.05
C TYR A 148 -12.07 0.78 10.43
N VAL A 149 -12.02 1.79 9.58
CA VAL A 149 -11.20 3.00 9.76
C VAL A 149 -12.08 4.21 10.02
N LYS A 150 -11.59 5.09 10.89
CA LYS A 150 -12.10 6.43 11.15
C LYS A 150 -10.95 7.41 11.15
N VAL A 151 -11.00 8.44 10.31
CA VAL A 151 -10.00 9.51 10.31
C VAL A 151 -10.36 10.53 11.38
N SER A 152 -9.42 10.80 12.29
CA SER A 152 -9.60 11.80 13.36
C SER A 152 -9.04 13.17 12.99
N ASN A 153 -8.02 13.21 12.13
CA ASN A 153 -7.55 14.44 11.51
C ASN A 153 -7.12 14.11 10.07
N SER A 154 -7.79 14.73 9.10
CA SER A 154 -7.58 14.54 7.66
C SER A 154 -6.61 15.55 7.03
N GLU A 155 -6.10 16.54 7.78
CA GLU A 155 -5.24 17.57 7.23
C GLU A 155 -3.81 17.07 7.01
N HIS A 156 -3.41 17.04 5.75
CA HIS A 156 -2.07 16.69 5.31
C HIS A 156 -1.29 17.92 4.85
N THR A 157 -0.08 18.10 5.39
CA THR A 157 0.86 19.16 4.97
C THR A 157 1.66 18.79 3.71
N HIS A 158 1.19 17.80 2.96
CA HIS A 158 1.91 17.23 1.81
C HIS A 158 0.96 16.56 0.83
N VAL A 159 1.44 16.40 -0.40
CA VAL A 159 0.71 15.71 -1.49
C VAL A 159 0.57 14.21 -1.25
N ARG A 160 -0.39 13.59 -1.95
CA ARG A 160 -0.67 12.14 -1.86
C ARG A 160 0.47 11.31 -2.44
N GLU A 161 0.77 10.17 -1.81
CA GLU A 161 1.88 9.31 -2.25
C GLU A 161 1.58 8.53 -3.55
N VAL A 162 0.31 8.46 -3.97
CA VAL A 162 -0.13 7.85 -5.23
C VAL A 162 0.25 8.67 -6.46
N GLU A 163 0.43 9.98 -6.32
CA GLU A 163 0.77 10.89 -7.42
C GLU A 163 2.29 10.95 -7.71
N GLY A 164 3.14 10.25 -6.93
CA GLY A 164 4.59 10.47 -6.97
C GLY A 164 5.52 9.27 -6.79
N ARG A 165 5.05 8.02 -6.93
CA ARG A 165 5.91 6.82 -6.72
C ARG A 165 6.14 5.97 -7.97
N CYS A 166 6.71 6.59 -8.99
CA CYS A 166 7.64 5.91 -9.91
C CYS A 166 9.07 6.43 -9.69
N GLY A 167 9.59 6.28 -8.48
CA GLY A 167 10.99 6.50 -8.18
C GLY A 167 11.54 5.25 -7.53
N ARG A 168 12.38 4.49 -8.24
CA ARG A 168 13.38 3.62 -7.60
C ARG A 168 13.96 4.43 -6.44
N ARG A 169 13.81 3.98 -5.20
CA ARG A 169 14.70 4.46 -4.13
C ARG A 169 16.10 4.03 -4.56
N LYS A 170 16.79 4.86 -5.35
CA LYS A 170 18.24 4.77 -5.48
C LYS A 170 18.71 4.85 -4.04
N ARG A 171 19.32 3.77 -3.56
CA ARG A 171 20.14 3.82 -2.34
C ARG A 171 21.05 5.03 -2.53
N ARG A 172 20.83 6.13 -1.81
CA ARG A 172 21.88 7.12 -1.63
C ARG A 172 22.95 6.37 -0.83
N LYS A 173 23.96 5.85 -1.53
CA LYS A 173 25.25 5.57 -0.89
C LYS A 173 25.72 6.93 -0.41
N LEU A 174 25.66 7.17 0.90
CA LEU A 174 26.50 8.19 1.51
C LEU A 174 27.93 7.71 1.25
N VAL A 175 28.59 8.36 0.30
CA VAL A 175 30.04 8.23 0.14
C VAL A 175 30.65 9.05 1.27
N PRO A 176 31.49 8.48 2.15
CA PRO A 176 32.31 9.29 3.03
C PRO A 176 33.34 10.02 2.17
N GLU A 177 33.31 11.34 2.18
CA GLU A 177 34.34 12.18 1.59
C GLU A 177 35.67 11.94 2.34
N GLY A 178 36.67 11.45 1.62
CA GLY A 178 38.04 11.38 2.11
C GLY A 178 38.57 12.79 2.35
N LYS A 179 39.00 13.07 3.57
CA LYS A 179 39.71 14.31 3.87
C LYS A 179 41.14 14.21 3.34
N LEU A 180 41.37 15.03 2.31
CA LEU A 180 42.63 15.39 1.71
C LEU A 180 43.57 15.99 2.78
N GLY A 181 44.80 15.48 2.84
CA GLY A 181 45.87 16.05 3.64
C GLY A 181 46.19 17.48 3.19
N GLN A 182 46.49 18.33 4.16
CA GLN A 182 47.14 19.62 3.92
C GLN A 182 48.41 19.64 4.75
N GLY A 183 49.54 19.50 4.06
CA GLY A 183 50.79 20.06 4.53
C GLY A 183 50.88 21.51 4.03
N VAL A 184 51.37 22.41 4.89
CA VAL A 184 51.99 23.68 4.50
C VAL A 184 53.16 23.91 5.48
N VAL A 185 54.41 23.61 5.12
CA VAL A 185 55.52 24.39 4.50
C VAL A 185 56.19 25.45 5.42
N THR A 186 57.49 25.19 5.71
CA THR A 186 58.69 26.09 5.80
C THR A 186 58.91 27.09 6.95
N PRO A 187 60.17 27.56 7.15
CA PRO A 187 61.42 27.34 6.39
C PRO A 187 62.38 26.30 6.95
#